data_AF-A0A0A8F0L6-F1
#
_entry.id   AF-A0A0A8F0L6-F1
#
_cell.length_a   1.000
_cell.length_b   1.000
_cell.length_c   1.000
_cell.angle_alpha   90.00
_cell.angle_beta   90.00
_cell.angle_gamma   90.00
#
_symmetry.space_group_name_H-M   'P 1'
#
loop_
_entity.id
_entity.type
_entity.pdbx_description
1 polymer ?
#
loop_
_entity_poly.entity_id
_entity_poly.type
_entity_poly.pdbx_seq_one_letter_code
_entity_poly.pdbx_strand_id
1 'polypeptide(L)'
;MEQSAAVPAGVPGLAKMTAFERGIAALAQYTTREGHAKVPRKHEENLHPAGGGDPVMVRLGVWLSNTKSRRTKLTSEQVTTLAGPGLDWA
;
A
#
# COMPACT_ATOMS: atom_id res chain seq x y z
N MET A 1 18.90 -10.76 6.98
CA MET A 1 19.31 -9.36 6.79
C MET A 1 18.05 -8.57 6.58
N GLU A 2 17.72 -7.76 7.58
CA GLU A 2 16.53 -6.91 7.69
C GLU A 2 16.66 -5.78 6.67
N GLN A 3 16.10 -5.94 5.46
CA GLN A 3 16.21 -4.91 4.43
C GLN A 3 15.18 -3.80 4.66
N SER A 4 15.51 -2.95 5.63
CA SER A 4 15.22 -1.51 5.58
C SER A 4 16.05 -0.88 4.48
N ALA A 5 15.40 -0.26 3.48
CA ALA A 5 15.85 0.94 2.76
C ALA A 5 15.34 0.95 1.32
N ALA A 6 14.34 1.79 1.08
CA ALA A 6 14.39 2.92 0.16
C ALA A 6 12.99 3.54 0.13
N VAL A 7 12.74 4.53 0.99
CA VAL A 7 11.55 5.38 0.87
C VAL A 7 11.94 6.59 0.02
N PRO A 8 11.56 6.67 -1.27
CA PRO A 8 11.70 7.90 -2.02
C PRO A 8 10.59 8.84 -1.52
N ALA A 9 10.95 9.74 -0.60
CA ALA A 9 10.07 10.70 0.06
C ALA A 9 8.97 10.05 0.94
N GLY A 10 8.96 10.36 2.24
CA GLY A 10 7.91 9.89 3.13
C GLY A 10 6.51 10.25 2.59
N VAL A 11 5.50 9.49 3.00
CA VAL A 11 4.13 9.66 2.50
C VAL A 11 3.54 10.95 3.09
N PRO A 12 3.22 11.97 2.27
CA PRO A 12 2.66 13.21 2.78
C PRO A 12 1.23 12.97 3.29
N GLY A 13 0.94 13.46 4.49
CA GLY A 13 -0.41 13.34 5.08
C GLY A 13 -0.79 11.95 5.60
N LEU A 14 0.17 11.03 5.75
CA LEU A 14 -0.07 9.65 6.23
C LEU A 14 -0.90 9.56 7.52
N ALA A 15 -0.70 10.49 8.46
CA ALA A 15 -1.45 10.53 9.70
C ALA A 15 -2.97 10.75 9.48
N LYS A 16 -3.33 11.53 8.46
CA LYS A 16 -4.73 11.87 8.11
C LYS A 16 -5.36 10.90 7.11
N MET A 17 -4.55 10.08 6.45
CA MET A 17 -5.02 9.11 5.46
C MET A 17 -5.91 8.03 6.08
N THR A 18 -6.92 7.62 5.34
CA THR A 18 -7.75 6.45 5.66
C THR A 18 -6.96 5.15 5.52
N ALA A 19 -7.48 4.05 6.08
CA ALA A 19 -6.87 2.72 5.91
C ALA A 19 -6.75 2.31 4.43
N PHE A 20 -7.62 2.83 3.55
CA PHE A 20 -7.55 2.60 2.11
C PHE A 20 -6.35 3.32 1.49
N GLU A 21 -6.21 4.63 1.74
CA GLU A 21 -5.09 5.42 1.21
C GLU A 21 -3.73 4.91 1.71
N ARG A 22 -3.65 4.50 2.98
CA ARG A 22 -2.44 3.85 3.52
C ARG A 22 -2.13 2.55 2.78
N GLY A 23 -3.15 1.74 2.47
CA GLY A 23 -2.96 0.53 1.68
C GLY A 23 -2.48 0.81 0.26
N ILE A 24 -2.99 1.85 -0.40
CA ILE A 24 -2.51 2.30 -1.72
C ILE A 24 -1.06 2.76 -1.67
N ALA A 25 -0.70 3.58 -0.68
CA ALA A 25 0.67 4.05 -0.51
C ALA A 25 1.63 2.88 -0.25
N ALA A 26 1.24 1.92 0.59
CA ALA A 26 2.01 0.70 0.85
C ALA A 26 2.13 -0.17 -0.40
N LEU A 27 1.06 -0.29 -1.19
CA LEU A 27 1.09 -1.03 -2.45
C LEU A 27 2.02 -0.38 -3.46
N ALA A 28 1.95 0.94 -3.62
CA ALA A 28 2.81 1.71 -4.52
C ALA A 28 4.30 1.60 -4.10
N GLN A 29 4.58 1.64 -2.80
CA GLN A 29 5.92 1.40 -2.26
C GLN A 29 6.41 -0.01 -2.61
N TYR A 30 5.58 -1.02 -2.39
CA TYR A 30 5.91 -2.41 -2.69
C TYR A 30 6.12 -2.66 -4.20
N THR A 31 5.24 -2.13 -5.05
CA THR A 31 5.35 -2.31 -6.51
C THR A 31 6.52 -1.53 -7.11
N THR A 32 6.85 -0.37 -6.57
CA THR A 32 8.06 0.38 -6.96
C THR A 32 9.33 -0.40 -6.61
N ARG A 33 9.33 -1.12 -5.49
CA ARG A 33 10.47 -1.93 -5.02
C ARG A 33 10.61 -3.24 -5.78
N GLU A 34 9.53 -4.01 -5.87
CA GLU A 34 9.56 -5.39 -6.37
C GLU A 34 9.22 -5.45 -7.88
N GLY A 35 8.68 -4.37 -8.45
CA GLY A 35 8.19 -4.32 -9.83
C GLY A 35 6.87 -5.06 -10.04
N HIS A 36 6.29 -5.65 -8.99
CA HIS A 36 5.04 -6.41 -9.06
C HIS A 36 4.17 -6.24 -7.84
N ALA A 37 2.85 -6.43 -8.01
CA ALA A 37 1.87 -6.37 -6.94
C ALA A 37 1.57 -7.72 -6.25
N LYS A 38 2.45 -8.73 -6.40
CA LYS A 38 2.30 -10.05 -5.75
C LYS A 38 2.72 -10.02 -4.29
N VAL A 39 1.90 -9.40 -3.45
CA VAL A 39 2.16 -9.27 -2.02
C VAL A 39 1.81 -10.58 -1.28
N PRO A 40 2.75 -11.17 -0.51
CA PRO A 40 2.46 -12.31 0.36
C PRO A 40 1.40 -11.96 1.42
N ARG A 41 0.53 -12.91 1.79
CA ARG A 41 -0.58 -12.63 2.73
C ARG A 41 -0.15 -12.12 4.12
N LYS A 42 1.04 -12.52 4.58
CA LYS A 42 1.63 -12.07 5.85
C LYS A 42 2.58 -10.87 5.69
N HIS A 43 2.63 -10.26 4.51
CA HIS A 43 3.52 -9.13 4.25
C HIS A 43 2.99 -7.86 4.90
N GLU A 44 3.89 -7.14 5.56
CA GLU A 44 3.64 -5.91 6.30
C GLU A 44 4.62 -4.86 5.78
N GLU A 45 4.10 -3.67 5.47
CA GLU A 45 4.87 -2.54 4.98
C GLU A 45 4.82 -1.41 6.01
N ASN A 46 5.97 -0.80 6.26
CA ASN A 46 6.06 0.34 7.16
C ASN A 46 6.06 1.62 6.33
N LEU A 47 5.01 2.43 6.49
CA LEU A 47 4.91 3.73 5.85
C LEU A 47 5.45 4.81 6.78
N HIS A 48 6.41 5.58 6.29
CA HIS A 48 6.97 6.71 7.02
C HIS A 48 6.30 8.00 6.58
N PRO A 49 5.82 8.85 7.51
CA PRO A 49 5.24 10.15 7.16
C PRO A 49 6.32 11.12 6.67
N ALA A 50 5.99 11.91 5.63
CA ALA A 50 6.92 12.92 5.07
C ALA A 50 7.37 13.99 6.08
N GLY A 51 6.48 14.35 7.01
CA GLY A 51 6.71 15.42 7.99
C GLY A 51 7.50 15.00 9.22
N GLY A 52 8.06 13.79 9.24
CA GLY A 52 8.61 13.18 10.45
C GLY A 52 7.50 12.66 11.38
N GLY A 53 7.73 11.52 12.01
CA GLY A 53 6.77 10.86 12.88
C GLY A 53 6.92 9.34 12.87
N ASP A 54 6.13 8.67 13.70
CA ASP A 54 6.18 7.22 13.82
C ASP A 54 5.75 6.52 12.53
N PRO A 55 6.46 5.46 12.11
CA PRO A 55 6.05 4.66 10.98
C PRO A 55 4.72 3.98 11.27
N VAL A 56 3.84 3.99 10.29
CA VAL A 56 2.57 3.28 10.33
C VAL A 56 2.77 1.92 9.67
N MET A 57 2.63 0.86 10.45
CA MET A 57 2.64 -0.51 9.94
C MET A 57 1.30 -0.81 9.22
N VAL A 58 1.40 -1.21 7.96
CA VAL A 58 0.27 -1.57 7.11
C VAL A 58 0.40 -3.03 6.71
N ARG A 59 -0.57 -3.86 7.08
CA ARG A 59 -0.61 -5.28 6.72
C ARG A 59 -1.03 -5.46 5.27
N LEU A 60 -0.16 -5.13 4.32
CA LEU A 60 -0.46 -5.04 2.90
C LEU A 60 -1.06 -6.34 2.35
N GLY A 61 -0.55 -7.51 2.76
CA GLY A 61 -1.09 -8.80 2.32
C GLY A 61 -2.54 -9.05 2.77
N VAL A 62 -2.84 -8.69 4.02
CA VAL A 62 -4.21 -8.82 4.58
C VAL A 62 -5.13 -7.78 3.95
N TRP A 63 -4.67 -6.54 3.84
CA TRP A 63 -5.41 -5.45 3.23
C TRP A 63 -5.76 -5.76 1.78
N LEU A 64 -4.79 -6.21 0.97
CA LEU A 64 -5.01 -6.55 -0.43
C LEU A 64 -6.05 -7.66 -0.58
N SER A 65 -5.99 -8.68 0.28
CA SER A 65 -6.99 -9.74 0.29
C SER A 65 -8.39 -9.22 0.64
N ASN A 66 -8.48 -8.33 1.65
CA ASN A 66 -9.76 -7.72 2.05
C ASN A 66 -10.32 -6.80 0.97
N THR A 67 -9.46 -6.01 0.34
CA THR A 67 -9.77 -5.13 -0.79
C THR A 67 -10.25 -5.94 -2.00
N LYS A 68 -9.59 -7.06 -2.33
CA LYS A 68 -10.03 -7.97 -3.41
C LYS A 68 -11.40 -8.56 -3.11
N SER A 69 -11.66 -9.02 -1.88
CA SER A 69 -12.98 -9.52 -1.47
C SER A 69 -14.07 -8.45 -1.47
N ARG A 70 -13.71 -7.20 -1.15
CA ARG A 70 -14.63 -6.06 -1.15
C ARG A 70 -14.65 -5.30 -2.48
N ARG A 71 -13.98 -5.79 -3.53
CA ARG A 71 -13.90 -5.14 -4.83
C ARG A 71 -15.27 -4.81 -5.40
N THR A 72 -16.25 -5.68 -5.18
CA THR A 72 -17.65 -5.48 -5.60
C THR A 72 -18.35 -4.31 -4.91
N LYS A 73 -17.79 -3.81 -3.81
CA LYS A 73 -18.26 -2.65 -3.05
C LYS A 73 -17.39 -1.40 -3.26
N LEU A 74 -16.27 -1.50 -3.97
CA LEU A 74 -15.42 -0.37 -4.28
C LEU A 74 -16.03 0.44 -5.42
N THR A 75 -15.86 1.76 -5.36
CA THR A 75 -16.25 2.62 -6.48
C THR A 75 -15.28 2.45 -7.64
N SER A 76 -15.72 2.77 -8.85
CA SER A 76 -14.88 2.69 -10.05
C SER A 76 -13.60 3.53 -9.92
N GLU A 77 -13.65 4.68 -9.23
CA GLU A 77 -12.47 5.49 -8.94
C GLU A 77 -11.47 4.75 -8.04
N GLN A 78 -11.92 4.09 -6.97
CA GLN A 78 -11.04 3.31 -6.11
C GLN A 78 -10.37 2.15 -6.85
N VAL A 79 -11.10 1.50 -7.76
CA VAL A 79 -10.57 0.42 -8.61
C VAL A 79 -9.53 0.97 -9.60
N THR A 80 -9.77 2.13 -10.21
CA THR A 80 -8.79 2.81 -11.07
C THR A 80 -7.53 3.18 -10.31
N THR A 81 -7.66 3.75 -9.10
CA THR A 81 -6.51 4.10 -8.26
C THR A 81 -5.69 2.88 -7.86
N LEU A 82 -6.34 1.74 -7.65
CA LEU A 82 -5.68 0.46 -7.40
C LEU A 82 -4.98 -0.12 -8.64
N ALA A 83 -5.53 0.10 -9.84
CA ALA A 83 -4.92 -0.35 -11.09
C ALA A 83 -3.64 0.42 -11.44
N GLY A 84 -3.59 1.72 -11.11
CA GLY A 84 -2.44 2.61 -11.35
C GLY A 84 -1.07 2.06 -10.91
N PRO A 85 -0.89 1.58 -9.66
CA PRO A 85 0.39 1.06 -9.17
C PRO A 85 0.81 -0.31 -9.74
N GLY A 86 0.12 -0.83 -10.77
CA GLY A 86 0.45 -2.13 -11.37
C GLY A 86 -0.17 -3.31 -10.65
N LEU A 87 -1.29 -3.10 -9.93
CA LEU A 87 -2.10 -4.20 -9.44
C LEU A 87 -2.78 -4.86 -10.64
N ASP A 88 -2.12 -5.87 -11.19
CA ASP A 88 -2.72 -6.74 -12.18
C ASP A 88 -3.85 -7.51 -11.48
N TRP A 89 -5.08 -7.15 -11.84
CA TRP A 89 -6.29 -7.79 -11.33
C TRP A 89 -6.45 -9.18 -11.95
N ALA A 90 -5.45 -10.05 -11.76
CA ALA A 90 -5.53 -11.45 -12.13
C ALA A 90 -6.70 -12.17 -11.44
#